data_AF-V5D7F9-F1
#
_entry.id   AF-V5D7F9-F1
#
_cell.length_a   1.000
_cell.length_b   1.000
_cell.length_c   1.000
_cell.angle_alpha   90.00
_cell.angle_beta   90.00
_cell.angle_gamma   90.00
#
_symmetry.space_group_name_H-M   'P 1'
#
loop_
_entity.id
_entity.type
_entity.pdbx_description
1 polymer ?
#
loop_
_entity_poly.entity_id
_entity_poly.type
_entity_poly.pdbx_seq_one_letter_code
_entity_poly.pdbx_strand_id
1 'polypeptide(L)'
;MAYLVIAMVTDMDAWSDAPHVTEANVRKTLEQNVDKSRTCTLEVISALGKDFFTDPAHSLLKHAITTSPSAISKEVRERLAVLLASCPHLAP
;
A
#
# COMPACT_ATOMS: atom_id res chain seq x y z
N MET A 1 3.74 -3.40 -7.19
CA MET A 1 2.32 -3.37 -6.79
C MET A 1 1.92 -1.91 -6.60
N ALA A 2 0.84 -1.45 -7.25
CA ALA A 2 0.28 -0.14 -6.94
C ALA A 2 -0.37 -0.19 -5.55
N TYR A 3 -0.18 0.85 -4.74
CA TYR A 3 -0.65 0.89 -3.36
C TYR A 3 -1.21 2.26 -3.02
N LEU A 4 -2.31 2.28 -2.28
CA LEU A 4 -3.01 3.49 -1.85
C LEU A 4 -3.37 3.37 -0.36
N VAL A 5 -3.33 4.50 0.33
CA VAL A 5 -3.81 4.64 1.72
C VAL A 5 -4.98 5.62 1.73
N ILE A 6 -6.09 5.23 2.35
CA ILE A 6 -7.21 6.12 2.67
C ILE A 6 -7.09 6.45 4.17
N ALA A 7 -6.53 7.63 4.46
CA ALA A 7 -6.38 8.10 5.83
C ALA A 7 -7.64 8.84 6.30
N MET A 8 -8.21 8.40 7.41
CA MET A 8 -9.38 9.03 8.03
C MET A 8 -8.95 9.81 9.26
N VAL A 9 -8.95 11.14 9.18
CA VAL A 9 -8.51 12.02 10.26
C VAL A 9 -9.40 11.85 11.49
N THR A 10 -8.80 11.57 12.64
CA THR A 10 -9.49 11.36 13.94
C THR A 10 -9.40 12.57 14.87
N ASP A 11 -8.31 13.32 14.77
CA ASP A 11 -7.95 14.45 15.63
C ASP A 11 -6.83 15.27 14.97
N MET A 12 -6.39 16.32 15.66
CA MET A 12 -5.35 17.26 15.18
C MET A 12 -3.99 17.04 15.87
N ASP A 13 -3.76 15.83 16.41
CA ASP A 13 -2.53 15.45 17.12
C ASP A 13 -2.16 16.48 18.22
N ALA A 14 -0.89 16.56 18.63
CA ALA A 14 -0.44 17.44 19.70
C ALA A 14 -0.04 18.86 19.27
N TRP A 15 -0.08 19.17 17.96
CA TRP A 15 0.48 20.42 17.44
C TRP A 15 -0.50 21.60 17.41
N SER A 16 -1.81 21.34 17.56
CA SER A 16 -2.84 22.39 17.48
C SER A 16 -3.25 22.92 18.86
N ASP A 17 -3.77 24.14 18.90
CA ASP A 17 -4.38 24.74 20.11
C ASP A 17 -5.74 24.09 20.48
N ALA A 18 -6.22 23.13 19.67
CA ALA A 18 -7.38 22.33 20.02
C ALA A 18 -7.04 21.36 21.19
N PRO A 19 -8.06 20.80 21.87
CA PRO A 19 -7.81 19.80 22.90
C PRO A 19 -6.94 18.66 22.37
N HIS A 20 -5.86 18.36 23.08
CA HIS A 20 -4.94 17.28 22.71
C HIS A 20 -5.66 15.95 22.56
N VAL A 21 -5.06 15.07 21.76
CA VAL A 21 -5.57 13.72 21.49
C VAL A 21 -5.84 12.95 22.78
N THR A 22 -7.04 12.37 22.87
CA THR A 22 -7.43 11.45 23.94
C THR A 22 -8.07 10.22 23.31
N GLU A 23 -7.96 9.07 23.98
CA GLU A 23 -8.57 7.81 23.50
C GLU A 23 -10.07 7.98 23.21
N ALA A 24 -10.79 8.68 24.08
CA ALA A 24 -12.23 8.90 23.94
C ALA A 24 -12.58 9.71 22.68
N ASN A 25 -11.82 10.77 22.38
CA ASN A 25 -12.05 11.58 21.18
C ASN A 25 -11.71 10.81 19.90
N VAL A 26 -10.60 10.05 19.91
CA VAL A 26 -10.24 9.20 18.76
C VAL A 26 -11.33 8.16 18.49
N ARG A 27 -11.81 7.46 19.52
CA ARG A 27 -12.87 6.44 19.39
C ARG A 27 -14.14 7.05 18.80
N LYS A 28 -14.56 8.21 19.31
CA LYS A 28 -15.75 8.92 18.81
C LYS A 28 -15.62 9.30 17.33
N THR A 29 -14.51 9.92 16.93
CA THR A 29 -14.32 10.32 15.53
C THR A 29 -14.13 9.10 14.62
N LEU A 30 -13.48 8.04 15.12
CA LEU A 30 -13.34 6.77 14.42
C LEU A 30 -14.71 6.17 14.09
N GLU A 31 -15.61 6.06 15.07
CA GLU A 31 -16.98 5.57 14.87
C GLU A 31 -17.73 6.37 13.78
N GLN A 32 -17.54 7.69 13.75
CA GLN A 32 -18.12 8.56 12.71
C GLN A 32 -17.47 8.37 11.32
N ASN A 33 -16.23 7.89 11.27
CA ASN A 33 -15.48 7.67 10.03
C ASN A 33 -15.65 6.26 9.47
N VAL A 34 -16.13 5.29 10.26
CA VAL A 34 -16.26 3.89 9.85
C VAL A 34 -17.13 3.75 8.60
N ASP A 35 -18.29 4.38 8.56
CA ASP A 35 -19.21 4.24 7.42
C ASP A 35 -18.68 4.91 6.15
N LYS A 36 -17.98 6.04 6.31
CA LYS A 36 -17.28 6.71 5.20
C LYS A 36 -16.15 5.84 4.65
N SER A 37 -15.35 5.24 5.53
CA SER A 37 -14.24 4.35 5.14
C SER A 37 -14.74 3.12 4.38
N ARG A 38 -15.81 2.49 4.86
CA ARG A 38 -16.45 1.34 4.18
C ARG A 38 -16.96 1.73 2.79
N THR A 39 -17.72 2.81 2.72
CA THR A 39 -18.32 3.29 1.46
C THR A 39 -17.23 3.63 0.45
N CYS A 40 -16.25 4.44 0.84
CA CYS A 40 -15.14 4.85 -0.02
C CYS A 40 -14.33 3.64 -0.51
N THR A 41 -14.04 2.67 0.36
CA THR A 41 -13.30 1.47 -0.01
C THR A 41 -14.05 0.65 -1.06
N LEU A 42 -15.37 0.45 -0.89
CA LEU A 42 -16.19 -0.29 -1.85
C LEU A 42 -16.30 0.43 -3.19
N GLU A 43 -16.43 1.76 -3.18
CA GLU A 43 -16.44 2.57 -4.41
C GLU A 43 -15.12 2.49 -5.15
N VAL A 44 -13.98 2.57 -4.46
CA VAL A 44 -12.65 2.42 -5.05
C VAL A 44 -12.48 1.03 -5.66
N ILE A 45 -12.85 -0.03 -4.94
CA ILE A 45 -12.78 -1.40 -5.48
C ILE A 45 -13.68 -1.54 -6.72
N SER A 46 -14.90 -1.00 -6.68
CA SER A 46 -15.83 -1.05 -7.82
C SER A 46 -15.29 -0.31 -9.04
N ALA A 47 -14.69 0.87 -8.85
CA ALA A 47 -14.08 1.64 -9.91
C ALA A 47 -12.89 0.88 -10.55
N LEU A 48 -12.00 0.33 -9.71
CA LEU A 48 -10.85 -0.46 -10.15
C LEU A 48 -11.24 -1.73 -10.90
N GLY A 49 -12.35 -2.38 -10.51
CA GLY A 49 -12.86 -3.56 -11.20
C GLY A 49 -13.45 -3.27 -12.59
N LYS A 50 -13.85 -2.01 -12.85
CA LYS A 50 -14.41 -1.60 -14.15
C LYS A 50 -13.33 -1.18 -15.13
N ASP A 51 -12.27 -0.54 -14.65
CA ASP A 51 -11.18 -0.04 -15.48
C ASP A 51 -9.84 -0.23 -14.79
N PHE A 52 -9.09 -1.23 -15.26
CA PHE A 52 -7.74 -1.47 -14.77
C PHE A 52 -6.76 -0.48 -15.38
N PHE A 53 -5.86 0.04 -14.55
CA PHE A 53 -4.86 1.02 -14.96
C PHE A 53 -3.45 0.43 -14.92
N THR A 54 -2.53 1.09 -15.63
CA THR A 54 -1.10 0.82 -15.51
C THR A 54 -0.48 1.81 -14.54
N ASP A 55 0.21 1.30 -13.53
CA ASP A 55 0.99 2.10 -12.57
C ASP A 55 2.48 1.80 -12.75
N PRO A 56 3.38 2.80 -12.66
CA PRO A 56 4.83 2.57 -12.67
C PRO A 56 5.30 1.52 -11.64
N ALA A 57 4.62 1.42 -10.49
CA ALA A 57 4.90 0.43 -9.46
C ALA A 57 4.61 -1.02 -9.90
N HIS A 58 3.91 -1.26 -11.01
CA HIS A 58 3.74 -2.59 -11.60
C HIS A 58 5.03 -3.12 -12.23
N SER A 59 5.92 -2.23 -12.70
CA SER A 59 7.15 -2.60 -13.40
C SER A 59 8.45 -2.14 -12.73
N LEU A 60 8.37 -1.33 -11.66
CA LEU A 60 9.53 -0.73 -11.01
C LEU A 60 10.65 -1.73 -10.68
N LEU A 61 10.30 -2.93 -10.23
CA LEU A 61 11.27 -3.94 -9.81
C LEU A 61 12.22 -4.38 -10.94
N LYS A 62 11.81 -4.23 -12.21
CA LYS A 62 12.68 -4.53 -13.37
C LYS A 62 13.92 -3.64 -13.45
N HIS A 63 13.86 -2.45 -12.84
CA HIS A 63 14.91 -1.44 -12.90
C HIS A 63 15.53 -1.15 -11.54
N ALA A 64 14.86 -1.52 -10.44
CA ALA A 64 15.31 -1.23 -9.08
C ALA A 64 16.27 -2.28 -8.50
N ILE A 65 16.40 -3.46 -9.14
CA ILE A 65 17.33 -4.50 -8.68
C ILE A 65 18.75 -4.10 -9.08
N THR A 66 19.56 -3.76 -8.08
CA THR A 66 20.96 -3.35 -8.25
C THR A 66 21.94 -4.53 -8.17
N THR A 67 21.52 -5.65 -7.57
CA THR A 67 22.35 -6.85 -7.48
C THR A 67 22.49 -7.50 -8.84
N SER A 68 23.74 -7.75 -9.26
CA SER A 68 24.01 -8.49 -10.50
C SER A 68 23.28 -9.84 -10.50
N PRO A 69 22.62 -10.25 -11.59
CA PRO A 69 21.97 -11.56 -11.70
C PRO A 69 22.89 -12.73 -11.33
N SER A 70 24.17 -12.66 -11.70
CA SER A 70 25.16 -13.71 -11.41
C SER A 70 25.54 -13.80 -9.93
N ALA A 71 25.27 -12.77 -9.14
CA ALA A 71 25.55 -12.72 -7.71
C ALA A 71 24.35 -13.13 -6.84
N ILE A 72 23.17 -13.34 -7.44
CA ILE A 72 21.98 -13.79 -6.71
C ILE A 72 22.01 -15.31 -6.61
N SER A 73 22.24 -15.82 -5.40
CA SER A 73 22.23 -17.26 -5.13
C SER A 73 20.87 -17.89 -5.44
N LYS A 74 20.88 -19.20 -5.71
CA LYS A 74 19.66 -19.99 -5.96
C LYS A 74 18.65 -19.84 -4.81
N GLU A 75 19.12 -19.95 -3.57
CA GLU A 75 18.30 -19.79 -2.37
C GLU A 75 17.56 -18.44 -2.34
N VAL A 76 18.25 -17.34 -2.72
CA VAL A 76 17.65 -16.01 -2.73
C VAL A 76 16.60 -15.88 -3.84
N ARG A 77 16.85 -16.47 -5.03
CA ARG A 77 15.87 -16.49 -6.13
C ARG A 77 14.60 -17.25 -5.73
N GLU A 78 14.76 -18.39 -5.08
CA GLU A 78 13.64 -19.19 -4.57
C GLU A 78 12.86 -18.43 -3.49
N ARG A 79 13.55 -17.81 -2.53
CA ARG A 79 12.92 -17.02 -1.46
C ARG A 79 12.14 -15.82 -1.99
N LEU A 80 12.60 -15.19 -3.07
CA LEU A 80 12.00 -14.00 -3.66
C LEU A 80 11.15 -14.29 -4.89
N ALA A 81 10.88 -15.56 -5.23
CA ALA A 81 10.26 -15.97 -6.48
C ALA A 81 8.95 -15.23 -6.80
N VAL A 82 8.10 -15.02 -5.79
CA VAL A 82 6.81 -14.29 -5.94
C VAL A 82 7.02 -12.85 -6.41
N LEU A 83 8.04 -12.18 -5.89
CA LEU A 83 8.37 -10.80 -6.27
C LEU A 83 9.09 -10.76 -7.63
N LEU A 84 9.94 -11.75 -7.90
CA LEU A 84 10.72 -11.85 -9.14
C LEU A 84 9.93 -12.37 -10.34
N ALA A 85 8.66 -12.76 -10.18
CA ALA A 85 7.81 -13.23 -11.27
C ALA A 85 7.74 -12.25 -12.46
N SER A 86 7.85 -10.94 -12.21
CA SER A 86 7.90 -9.90 -13.26
C SER A 86 9.28 -9.71 -13.90
N CYS A 87 10.31 -10.42 -13.44
CA CYS A 87 11.72 -10.32 -13.83
C CYS A 87 12.25 -11.69 -14.31
N PRO A 88 11.93 -12.11 -15.56
CA PRO A 88 12.19 -13.49 -16.02
C PRO A 88 13.66 -13.92 -15.96
N HIS A 89 14.59 -12.98 -16.12
CA HIS A 89 16.04 -13.23 -16.06
C HIS A 89 16.56 -13.53 -14.63
N LEU A 90 15.74 -13.30 -13.61
CA LEU A 90 16.01 -13.58 -12.19
C LEU A 90 15.15 -14.70 -11.62
N ALA A 91 14.30 -15.33 -12.45
CA ALA A 91 13.55 -16.50 -12.05
C ALA A 91 14.49 -17.60 -11.52
N PRO A 92 14.03 -18.42 -10.54
CA PRO A 92 14.80 -19.53 -9.99
C PRO A 92 15.18 -20.59 -11.03
#